data_AF-A0A367ZPZ7-F1
#
_entry.id   AF-A0A367ZPZ7-F1
#
_cell.length_a   1.000
_cell.length_b   1.000
_cell.length_c   1.000
_cell.angle_alpha   90.00
_cell.angle_beta   90.00
_cell.angle_gamma   90.00
#
_symmetry.space_group_name_H-M   'P 1'
#
loop_
_entity.id
_entity.type
_entity.pdbx_description
1 polymer ?
#
loop_
_entity_poly.entity_id
_entity_poly.type
_entity_poly.pdbx_seq_one_letter_code
_entity_poly.pdbx_strand_id
1 'polypeptide(L)'
;MATADSPRAQGHTIVGGRPAGARTTGAGIPRGLEALMMKAAVDPAFLERLVTERAGLADAIGLALDPAERDMLELVPAGQLREMARLTPVPEPQRRLLAGGSAAALVALVTQLTFAPVAGRAEPPPDGMQTIQDLSPQEAGPLAVDPDAGPTAEGGRPDSPHAMPPGGARPDLPDEDLMTRGIRPDLPDEIRITRGIRPDLPPSSPPPAPPPASTEAPATPVATTPLTTETLHELIVHTNSAGLSFEAAINALRNETGIGITVQPCPGLDVNRPVARSVAGLPLGKAIRALCAEVAGDGALYEIDLGDRALAIRFKQLGAPPREPLQRLFDSFQPTRGSRPDVPRRRED
;
A
#
# COMPACT_ATOMS: atom_id res chain seq x y z
N MET A 1 -30.90 37.17 -13.78
CA MET A 1 -29.74 36.76 -12.96
C MET A 1 -29.42 35.32 -13.33
N ALA A 2 -28.32 35.11 -14.06
CA ALA A 2 -27.87 33.80 -14.51
C ALA A 2 -26.43 33.62 -14.00
N THR A 3 -26.21 32.63 -13.14
CA THR A 3 -24.89 32.20 -12.67
C THR A 3 -24.35 31.19 -13.67
N ALA A 4 -23.29 31.55 -14.39
CA ALA A 4 -22.60 30.65 -15.30
C ALA A 4 -21.56 29.83 -14.52
N ASP A 5 -21.76 28.52 -14.47
CA ASP A 5 -20.73 27.52 -14.17
C ASP A 5 -19.73 27.49 -15.33
N SER A 6 -18.49 27.88 -15.08
CA SER A 6 -17.40 27.75 -16.05
C SER A 6 -16.71 26.38 -15.85
N PRO A 7 -16.71 25.48 -16.84
CA PRO A 7 -15.96 24.23 -16.74
C PRO A 7 -14.46 24.54 -16.73
N ARG A 8 -13.76 24.07 -15.67
CA ARG A 8 -12.31 24.22 -15.54
C ARG A 8 -11.61 23.52 -16.71
N ALA A 9 -10.91 24.32 -17.52
CA ALA A 9 -10.10 23.87 -18.63
C ALA A 9 -8.98 22.92 -18.14
N GLN A 10 -9.12 21.63 -18.44
CA GLN A 10 -8.06 20.65 -18.29
C GLN A 10 -6.93 21.00 -19.26
N GLY A 11 -5.73 21.24 -18.71
CA GLY A 11 -4.54 21.54 -19.50
C GLY A 11 -4.20 20.39 -20.44
N HIS A 12 -4.32 20.63 -21.74
CA HIS A 12 -3.75 19.77 -22.77
C HIS A 12 -2.23 19.92 -22.76
N THR A 13 -1.50 18.89 -22.31
CA THR A 13 -0.06 18.81 -22.53
C THR A 13 0.19 18.39 -23.98
N ILE A 14 0.79 19.29 -24.76
CA ILE A 14 1.07 19.17 -26.20
C ILE A 14 2.15 18.10 -26.51
N VAL A 15 2.93 17.68 -25.51
CA VAL A 15 4.00 16.69 -25.68
C VAL A 15 3.53 15.35 -25.15
N GLY A 16 2.94 14.49 -26.00
CA GLY A 16 2.87 13.01 -25.92
C GLY A 16 2.66 12.29 -24.57
N GLY A 17 2.37 13.00 -23.49
CA GLY A 17 2.12 12.47 -22.17
C GLY A 17 0.69 12.02 -22.18
N ARG A 18 0.47 10.73 -21.93
CA ARG A 18 -0.88 10.23 -21.63
C ARG A 18 -1.49 11.23 -20.64
N PRO A 19 -2.66 11.81 -20.95
CA PRO A 19 -3.34 12.65 -19.98
C PRO A 19 -3.33 11.85 -18.68
N ALA A 20 -2.92 12.49 -17.58
CA ALA A 20 -3.12 11.92 -16.26
C ALA A 20 -4.63 11.83 -16.10
N GLY A 21 -5.22 10.80 -16.70
CA GLY A 21 -6.63 10.47 -16.59
C GLY A 21 -6.85 10.46 -15.11
N ALA A 22 -7.77 11.32 -14.66
CA ALA A 22 -8.13 11.46 -13.27
C ALA A 22 -8.21 10.04 -12.72
N ARG A 23 -7.21 9.66 -11.92
CA ARG A 23 -7.17 8.35 -11.30
C ARG A 23 -8.25 8.44 -10.25
N THR A 24 -9.50 8.25 -10.66
CA THR A 24 -10.57 7.77 -9.80
C THR A 24 -10.19 6.34 -9.43
N THR A 25 -9.12 6.20 -8.63
CA THR A 25 -8.55 4.95 -8.12
C THR A 25 -9.52 4.18 -7.22
N GLY A 26 -10.79 4.60 -7.14
CA GLY A 26 -11.86 3.98 -6.36
C GLY A 26 -13.12 3.58 -7.15
N ALA A 27 -13.23 3.86 -8.45
CA ALA A 27 -14.48 3.65 -9.19
C ALA A 27 -14.66 2.27 -9.85
N GLY A 28 -13.71 1.34 -9.65
CA GLY A 28 -13.63 0.13 -10.48
C GLY A 28 -14.01 -1.20 -9.83
N ILE A 29 -13.94 -1.31 -8.50
CA ILE A 29 -14.12 -2.60 -7.82
C ILE A 29 -15.19 -2.43 -6.74
N PRO A 30 -16.29 -3.19 -6.81
CA PRO A 30 -17.35 -3.15 -5.80
C PRO A 30 -16.86 -3.82 -4.50
N ARG A 31 -16.15 -3.03 -3.68
CA ARG A 31 -15.50 -3.48 -2.43
C ARG A 31 -16.50 -3.87 -1.35
N GLY A 32 -17.64 -3.18 -1.28
CA GLY A 32 -18.71 -3.51 -0.33
C GLY A 32 -19.32 -4.86 -0.67
N LEU A 33 -19.57 -5.10 -1.96
CA LEU A 33 -20.05 -6.40 -2.43
C LEU A 33 -19.03 -7.52 -2.20
N GLU A 34 -17.75 -7.27 -2.46
CA GLU A 34 -16.66 -8.21 -2.19
C GLU A 34 -16.63 -8.63 -0.71
N ALA A 35 -16.70 -7.67 0.22
CA ALA A 35 -16.72 -7.96 1.66
C ALA A 35 -17.95 -8.80 2.07
N LEU A 36 -19.12 -8.54 1.49
CA LEU A 36 -20.32 -9.36 1.69
C LEU A 36 -20.13 -10.78 1.16
N MET A 37 -19.55 -10.95 -0.03
CA MET A 37 -19.29 -12.26 -0.61
C MET A 37 -18.28 -13.06 0.23
N MET A 38 -17.21 -12.42 0.71
CA MET A 38 -16.23 -13.08 1.59
C MET A 38 -16.87 -13.53 2.91
N LYS A 39 -17.75 -12.73 3.52
CA LYS A 39 -18.49 -13.13 4.73
C LYS A 39 -19.45 -14.27 4.45
N ALA A 40 -20.20 -14.20 3.37
CA ALA A 40 -21.11 -15.26 2.95
C ALA A 40 -20.39 -16.58 2.62
N ALA A 41 -19.15 -16.51 2.13
CA ALA A 41 -18.31 -17.69 1.88
C ALA A 41 -17.87 -18.43 3.16
N VAL A 42 -17.82 -17.73 4.30
CA VAL A 42 -17.39 -18.29 5.59
C VAL A 42 -18.57 -18.63 6.50
N ASP A 43 -19.72 -17.96 6.33
CA ASP A 43 -20.89 -18.06 7.20
C ASP A 43 -22.15 -18.40 6.39
N PRO A 44 -22.56 -19.69 6.35
CA PRO A 44 -23.76 -20.12 5.61
C PRO A 44 -25.05 -19.48 6.12
N ALA A 45 -25.14 -19.17 7.42
CA ALA A 45 -26.32 -18.52 7.98
C ALA A 45 -26.40 -17.07 7.50
N PHE A 46 -25.25 -16.39 7.40
CA PHE A 46 -25.17 -15.06 6.78
C PHE A 46 -25.55 -15.09 5.30
N LEU A 47 -25.12 -16.12 4.55
CA LEU A 47 -25.50 -16.25 3.13
C LEU A 47 -27.02 -16.34 2.94
N GLU A 48 -27.73 -17.15 3.72
CA GLU A 48 -29.18 -17.26 3.60
C GLU A 48 -29.90 -15.95 3.96
N ARG A 49 -29.37 -15.20 4.93
CA ARG A 49 -29.84 -13.84 5.21
C ARG A 49 -29.55 -12.89 4.05
N LEU A 50 -28.37 -12.95 3.45
CA LEU A 50 -27.98 -12.09 2.33
C LEU A 50 -28.88 -12.32 1.11
N VAL A 51 -29.23 -13.57 0.84
CA VAL A 51 -30.15 -13.92 -0.26
C VAL A 51 -31.57 -13.39 0.00
N THR A 52 -32.01 -13.35 1.26
CA THR A 52 -33.37 -12.95 1.65
C THR A 52 -33.50 -11.43 1.77
N GLU A 53 -32.59 -10.79 2.50
CA GLU A 53 -32.63 -9.37 2.87
C GLU A 53 -31.89 -8.47 1.86
N ARG A 54 -30.98 -9.03 1.04
CA ARG A 54 -30.18 -8.33 0.03
C ARG A 54 -29.51 -7.06 0.56
N ALA A 55 -29.74 -5.91 -0.05
CA ALA A 55 -29.14 -4.63 0.36
C ALA A 55 -29.53 -4.23 1.79
N GLY A 56 -30.70 -4.65 2.28
CA GLY A 56 -31.12 -4.39 3.66
C GLY A 56 -30.21 -5.05 4.71
N LEU A 57 -29.57 -6.18 4.37
CA LEU A 57 -28.59 -6.81 5.26
C LEU A 57 -27.35 -5.93 5.43
N ALA A 58 -26.88 -5.30 4.34
CA ALA A 58 -25.72 -4.42 4.37
C ALA A 58 -25.96 -3.21 5.29
N ASP A 59 -27.16 -2.62 5.21
CA ASP A 59 -27.58 -1.53 6.11
C ASP A 59 -27.62 -2.00 7.58
N ALA A 60 -28.15 -3.20 7.84
CA ALA A 60 -28.26 -3.76 9.18
C ALA A 60 -26.90 -4.01 9.86
N ILE A 61 -25.84 -4.27 9.07
CA ILE A 61 -24.47 -4.44 9.58
C ILE A 61 -23.64 -3.15 9.50
N GLY A 62 -24.22 -2.03 9.07
CA GLY A 62 -23.53 -0.75 8.92
C GLY A 62 -22.49 -0.72 7.80
N LEU A 63 -22.63 -1.59 6.79
CA LEU A 63 -21.76 -1.62 5.62
C LEU A 63 -22.35 -0.71 4.53
N ALA A 64 -21.71 0.43 4.30
CA ALA A 64 -22.12 1.34 3.23
C ALA A 64 -21.79 0.74 1.85
N LEU A 65 -22.84 0.47 1.07
CA LEU A 65 -22.73 0.11 -0.34
C LEU A 65 -22.93 1.35 -1.21
N ASP A 66 -22.17 1.45 -2.29
CA ASP A 66 -22.45 2.47 -3.31
C ASP A 66 -23.78 2.17 -4.04
N PRO A 67 -24.41 3.15 -4.70
CA PRO A 67 -25.67 2.92 -5.41
C PRO A 67 -25.57 1.80 -6.45
N ALA A 68 -24.45 1.69 -7.17
CA ALA A 68 -24.28 0.66 -8.18
C ALA A 68 -24.15 -0.76 -7.57
N GLU A 69 -23.46 -0.90 -6.44
CA GLU A 69 -23.41 -2.15 -5.67
C GLU A 69 -24.79 -2.58 -5.16
N ARG A 70 -25.60 -1.64 -4.68
CA ARG A 70 -26.97 -1.94 -4.22
C ARG A 70 -27.82 -2.45 -5.37
N ASP A 71 -27.82 -1.73 -6.49
CA ASP A 71 -28.56 -2.12 -7.70
C ASP A 71 -28.11 -3.51 -8.19
N MET A 72 -26.79 -3.76 -8.18
CA MET A 72 -26.24 -5.07 -8.53
C MET A 72 -26.73 -6.16 -7.59
N LEU A 73 -26.70 -5.93 -6.28
CA LEU A 73 -27.15 -6.91 -5.28
C LEU A 73 -28.67 -7.18 -5.37
N GLU A 74 -29.47 -6.21 -5.82
CA GLU A 74 -30.91 -6.37 -6.06
C GLU A 74 -31.23 -7.11 -7.36
N LEU A 75 -30.42 -6.92 -8.40
CA LEU A 75 -30.62 -7.55 -9.71
C LEU A 75 -30.11 -8.99 -9.78
N VAL A 76 -29.07 -9.36 -9.03
CA VAL A 76 -28.47 -10.70 -9.11
C VAL A 76 -29.44 -11.77 -8.58
N PRO A 77 -29.71 -12.86 -9.31
CA PRO A 77 -30.55 -13.95 -8.83
C PRO A 77 -29.99 -14.64 -7.59
N ALA A 78 -30.88 -15.13 -6.70
CA ALA A 78 -30.51 -15.81 -5.47
C ALA A 78 -29.56 -17.01 -5.67
N GLY A 79 -29.77 -17.80 -6.73
CA GLY A 79 -28.88 -18.92 -7.06
C GLY A 79 -27.47 -18.45 -7.43
N GLN A 80 -27.36 -17.34 -8.15
CA GLN A 80 -26.08 -16.77 -8.56
C GLN A 80 -25.31 -16.18 -7.36
N LEU A 81 -25.99 -15.53 -6.40
CA LEU A 81 -25.35 -15.06 -5.18
C LEU A 81 -24.71 -16.20 -4.36
N ARG A 82 -25.40 -17.35 -4.27
CA ARG A 82 -24.85 -18.54 -3.60
C ARG A 82 -23.60 -19.06 -4.29
N GLU A 83 -23.62 -19.15 -5.63
CA GLU A 83 -22.44 -19.58 -6.40
C GLU A 83 -21.29 -18.58 -6.31
N MET A 84 -21.57 -17.26 -6.35
CA MET A 84 -20.55 -16.23 -6.13
C MET A 84 -19.89 -16.38 -4.77
N ALA A 85 -20.67 -16.54 -3.70
CA ALA A 85 -20.14 -16.76 -2.35
C ALA A 85 -19.29 -18.03 -2.27
N ARG A 86 -19.75 -19.13 -2.89
CA ARG A 86 -19.00 -20.40 -2.92
C ARG A 86 -17.66 -20.29 -3.65
N LEU A 87 -17.61 -19.53 -4.74
CA LEU A 87 -16.41 -19.33 -5.54
C LEU A 87 -15.48 -18.23 -5.00
N THR A 88 -15.91 -17.46 -4.00
CA THR A 88 -15.12 -16.37 -3.43
C THR A 88 -14.00 -16.94 -2.54
N PRO A 89 -12.71 -16.77 -2.91
CA PRO A 89 -11.61 -17.20 -2.07
C PRO A 89 -11.47 -16.28 -0.87
N VAL A 90 -11.33 -16.85 0.32
CA VAL A 90 -11.10 -16.11 1.57
C VAL A 90 -9.76 -16.55 2.16
N PRO A 91 -8.77 -15.65 2.26
CA PRO A 91 -7.50 -15.92 2.94
C PRO A 91 -7.70 -16.43 4.36
N GLU A 92 -6.91 -17.44 4.76
CA GLU A 92 -7.02 -18.08 6.08
C GLU A 92 -6.94 -17.10 7.27
N PRO A 93 -6.09 -16.04 7.27
CA PRO A 93 -6.08 -15.05 8.35
C PRO A 93 -7.41 -14.30 8.49
N GLN A 94 -8.12 -14.08 7.39
CA GLN A 94 -9.38 -13.35 7.36
C GLN A 94 -10.58 -14.25 7.71
N ARG A 95 -10.51 -15.56 7.43
CA ARG A 95 -11.57 -16.52 7.74
C ARG A 95 -11.98 -16.50 9.21
N ARG A 96 -11.02 -16.48 10.13
CA ARG A 96 -11.31 -16.44 11.58
C ARG A 96 -12.01 -15.16 12.01
N LEU A 97 -11.59 -14.01 11.45
CA LEU A 97 -12.20 -12.71 11.74
C LEU A 97 -13.64 -12.64 11.21
N LEU A 98 -13.87 -13.14 10.00
CA LEU A 98 -15.18 -13.16 9.36
C LEU A 98 -16.12 -14.18 10.02
N ALA A 99 -15.62 -15.33 10.48
CA ALA A 99 -16.42 -16.32 11.20
C ALA A 99 -16.99 -15.78 12.52
N GLY A 100 -16.28 -14.87 13.20
CA GLY A 100 -16.70 -14.29 14.48
C GLY A 100 -17.93 -13.39 14.43
N GLY A 101 -18.49 -13.11 13.25
CA GLY A 101 -19.81 -12.48 13.10
C GLY A 101 -19.89 -10.99 13.44
N SER A 102 -18.77 -10.30 13.71
CA SER A 102 -18.82 -8.89 14.08
C SER A 102 -18.86 -7.96 12.86
N ALA A 103 -19.80 -7.01 12.85
CA ALA A 103 -19.84 -5.92 11.87
C ALA A 103 -18.51 -5.15 11.81
N ALA A 104 -17.82 -5.01 12.95
CA ALA A 104 -16.50 -4.40 13.04
C ALA A 104 -15.44 -5.13 12.19
N ALA A 105 -15.49 -6.48 12.11
CA ALA A 105 -14.55 -7.23 11.27
C ALA A 105 -14.77 -6.96 9.78
N LEU A 106 -16.03 -6.79 9.35
CA LEU A 106 -16.37 -6.43 7.98
C LEU A 106 -15.88 -5.02 7.62
N VAL A 107 -16.11 -4.05 8.49
CA VAL A 107 -15.58 -2.68 8.31
C VAL A 107 -14.06 -2.68 8.26
N ALA A 108 -13.41 -3.42 9.17
CA ALA A 108 -11.96 -3.56 9.17
C ALA A 108 -11.45 -4.19 7.85
N LEU A 109 -12.14 -5.20 7.33
CA LEU A 109 -11.78 -5.83 6.07
C LEU A 109 -11.91 -4.86 4.88
N VAL A 110 -12.99 -4.08 4.82
CA VAL A 110 -13.15 -3.02 3.80
C VAL A 110 -12.02 -2.00 3.90
N THR A 111 -11.65 -1.57 5.12
CA THR A 111 -10.50 -0.66 5.29
C THR A 111 -9.17 -1.29 4.87
N GLN A 112 -8.96 -2.58 5.13
CA GLN A 112 -7.77 -3.29 4.65
C GLN A 112 -7.75 -3.36 3.12
N LEU A 113 -8.89 -3.64 2.48
CA LEU A 113 -8.99 -3.64 1.03
C LEU A 113 -8.69 -2.24 0.48
N THR A 114 -9.23 -1.16 1.05
CA THR A 114 -9.03 0.21 0.56
C THR A 114 -7.60 0.72 0.70
N PHE A 115 -6.87 0.27 1.72
CA PHE A 115 -5.53 0.79 2.04
C PHE A 115 -4.38 -0.19 1.84
N ALA A 116 -4.64 -1.46 1.51
CA ALA A 116 -3.58 -2.34 1.05
C ALA A 116 -3.00 -1.73 -0.23
N PRO A 117 -1.73 -1.28 -0.24
CA PRO A 117 -1.09 -0.94 -1.50
C PRO A 117 -1.18 -2.22 -2.32
N VAL A 118 -1.89 -2.17 -3.45
CA VAL A 118 -1.69 -3.16 -4.50
C VAL A 118 -0.19 -3.14 -4.68
N ALA A 119 0.48 -4.20 -4.24
CA ALA A 119 1.89 -4.38 -4.48
C ALA A 119 1.97 -4.34 -5.99
N GLY A 120 2.30 -3.16 -6.52
CA GLY A 120 2.66 -3.00 -7.89
C GLY A 120 3.70 -4.07 -8.05
N ARG A 121 3.34 -5.08 -8.84
CA ARG A 121 4.27 -5.97 -9.49
C ARG A 121 5.18 -5.03 -10.27
N ALA A 122 6.16 -4.46 -9.57
CA ALA A 122 7.36 -3.95 -10.16
C ALA A 122 7.94 -5.21 -10.78
N GLU A 123 7.62 -5.41 -12.05
CA GLU A 123 8.39 -6.26 -12.91
C GLU A 123 9.85 -5.92 -12.59
N PRO A 124 10.64 -6.86 -12.05
CA PRO A 124 12.02 -6.57 -11.71
C PRO A 124 12.65 -6.03 -13.01
N PRO A 125 13.35 -4.88 -12.94
CA PRO A 125 14.03 -4.37 -14.13
C PRO A 125 14.86 -5.52 -14.71
N PRO A 126 14.86 -5.72 -16.04
CA PRO A 126 15.65 -6.77 -16.65
C PRO A 126 17.10 -6.62 -16.19
N ASP A 127 17.63 -7.66 -15.55
CA ASP A 127 19.04 -7.81 -15.19
C ASP A 127 19.89 -7.59 -16.45
N GLY A 128 20.40 -6.37 -16.65
CA GLY A 128 21.02 -6.03 -17.92
C GLY A 128 21.84 -4.75 -17.99
N MET A 129 22.01 -3.99 -16.91
CA MET A 129 22.97 -2.89 -16.88
C MET A 129 23.92 -3.03 -15.70
N GLN A 130 24.94 -3.86 -15.91
CA GLN A 130 26.18 -3.77 -15.15
C GLN A 130 26.72 -2.35 -15.32
N THR A 131 26.63 -1.56 -14.26
CA THR A 131 27.33 -0.29 -14.15
C THR A 131 28.81 -0.62 -14.12
N ILE A 132 29.57 -0.11 -15.09
CA ILE A 132 31.03 -0.16 -15.13
C ILE A 132 31.52 0.62 -13.91
N GLN A 133 31.82 -0.08 -12.81
CA GLN A 133 32.53 0.46 -11.67
C GLN A 133 34.02 0.53 -12.01
N ASP A 134 34.43 1.78 -12.24
CA ASP A 134 35.62 2.43 -11.71
C ASP A 134 36.82 1.52 -11.34
N LEU A 135 37.86 1.64 -12.15
CA LEU A 135 39.17 1.01 -11.99
C LEU A 135 39.95 1.70 -10.86
N SER A 136 40.02 1.08 -9.69
CA SER A 136 41.10 1.36 -8.73
C SER A 136 42.32 0.47 -9.04
N PRO A 137 43.55 1.02 -9.06
CA PRO A 137 44.76 0.25 -9.31
C PRO A 137 45.17 -0.49 -8.04
N GLN A 138 45.00 -1.81 -8.03
CA GLN A 138 45.47 -2.66 -6.94
C GLN A 138 46.87 -3.20 -7.26
N GLU A 139 47.78 -2.95 -6.31
CA GLU A 139 49.18 -3.33 -6.33
C GLU A 139 49.42 -4.82 -6.58
N ALA A 140 50.49 -5.08 -7.32
CA ALA A 140 51.01 -6.39 -7.65
C ALA A 140 51.63 -7.10 -6.42
N GLY A 141 51.31 -8.38 -6.25
CA GLY A 141 52.01 -9.32 -5.37
C GLY A 141 51.56 -10.77 -5.63
N PRO A 142 52.44 -11.79 -5.51
CA PRO A 142 52.64 -12.73 -6.60
C PRO A 142 52.07 -14.14 -6.41
N LEU A 143 51.69 -14.72 -7.55
CA LEU A 143 51.88 -16.11 -8.00
C LEU A 143 52.11 -17.20 -6.94
N ALA A 144 51.07 -18.01 -6.72
CA ALA A 144 51.22 -19.43 -6.45
C ALA A 144 50.43 -20.20 -7.53
N VAL A 145 51.18 -20.89 -8.37
CA VAL A 145 50.73 -21.76 -9.45
C VAL A 145 50.49 -23.14 -8.83
N ASP A 146 49.30 -23.70 -8.99
CA ASP A 146 49.07 -25.14 -8.82
C ASP A 146 48.26 -25.66 -10.03
N PRO A 147 48.83 -26.54 -10.87
CA PRO A 147 48.14 -27.15 -11.98
C PRO A 147 47.89 -28.65 -11.73
N ASP A 148 46.63 -29.06 -11.61
CA ASP A 148 46.21 -30.44 -11.93
C ASP A 148 44.69 -30.44 -12.16
N ALA A 149 44.23 -30.43 -13.40
CA ALA A 149 43.80 -31.63 -14.14
C ALA A 149 42.81 -32.49 -13.32
N GLY A 150 41.51 -32.36 -13.56
CA GLY A 150 40.87 -33.15 -14.61
C GLY A 150 39.37 -33.36 -14.35
N PRO A 151 38.67 -34.06 -15.26
CA PRO A 151 37.42 -33.57 -15.85
C PRO A 151 36.18 -34.34 -15.37
N THR A 152 35.08 -34.22 -16.14
CA THR A 152 33.83 -35.01 -16.12
C THR A 152 32.74 -34.62 -15.12
N ALA A 153 31.69 -33.96 -15.62
CA ALA A 153 30.31 -34.46 -15.50
C ALA A 153 29.41 -33.76 -16.53
N GLU A 154 29.20 -34.43 -17.66
CA GLU A 154 28.03 -34.24 -18.51
C GLU A 154 26.76 -34.55 -17.70
N GLY A 155 25.72 -33.73 -17.85
CA GLY A 155 24.49 -33.85 -17.06
C GLY A 155 23.28 -33.23 -17.75
N GLY A 156 22.82 -33.87 -18.82
CA GLY A 156 21.40 -34.05 -19.19
C GLY A 156 20.50 -32.81 -19.32
N ARG A 157 20.36 -32.31 -20.55
CA ARG A 157 19.11 -31.66 -21.00
C ARG A 157 18.05 -32.75 -21.23
N PRO A 158 16.85 -32.67 -20.63
CA PRO A 158 15.73 -33.47 -21.08
C PRO A 158 15.07 -32.80 -22.29
N ASP A 159 15.29 -33.39 -23.46
CA ASP A 159 14.43 -33.21 -24.64
C ASP A 159 13.02 -33.70 -24.30
N SER A 160 12.03 -32.84 -24.50
CA SER A 160 10.61 -33.23 -24.51
C SER A 160 10.03 -32.92 -25.89
N PRO A 161 9.79 -33.92 -26.74
CA PRO A 161 9.04 -33.73 -27.98
C PRO A 161 7.55 -33.79 -27.63
N HIS A 162 6.89 -32.63 -27.56
CA HIS A 162 5.43 -32.61 -27.60
C HIS A 162 4.95 -32.30 -29.01
N ALA A 163 4.47 -33.37 -29.65
CA ALA A 163 3.77 -33.36 -30.92
C ALA A 163 2.54 -32.45 -30.84
N MET A 164 2.48 -31.47 -31.73
CA MET A 164 1.26 -30.73 -32.02
C MET A 164 0.32 -31.63 -32.84
N PRO A 165 -0.96 -31.78 -32.48
CA PRO A 165 -1.95 -32.39 -33.36
C PRO A 165 -2.29 -31.45 -34.53
N PRO A 166 -2.53 -31.99 -35.75
CA PRO A 166 -2.99 -31.22 -36.88
C PRO A 166 -4.52 -31.09 -36.85
N GLY A 167 -5.03 -29.91 -37.24
CA GLY A 167 -6.38 -29.78 -37.77
C GLY A 167 -7.48 -29.52 -36.75
N GLY A 168 -7.68 -28.24 -36.43
CA GLY A 168 -8.96 -27.71 -35.95
C GLY A 168 -9.36 -26.55 -36.84
N ALA A 169 -10.33 -26.78 -37.73
CA ALA A 169 -10.89 -25.78 -38.63
C ALA A 169 -11.37 -24.56 -37.84
N ARG A 170 -10.78 -23.40 -38.13
CA ARG A 170 -11.30 -22.11 -37.69
C ARG A 170 -12.53 -21.79 -38.55
N PRO A 171 -13.71 -21.53 -37.97
CA PRO A 171 -14.85 -21.02 -38.73
C PRO A 171 -14.49 -19.65 -39.31
N ASP A 172 -14.74 -19.49 -40.60
CA ASP A 172 -14.67 -18.22 -41.32
C ASP A 172 -15.59 -17.20 -40.64
N LEU A 173 -14.99 -16.21 -39.98
CA LEU A 173 -15.67 -14.99 -39.58
C LEU A 173 -15.64 -14.03 -40.78
N PRO A 174 -16.79 -13.49 -41.21
CA PRO A 174 -16.84 -12.55 -42.31
C PRO A 174 -16.06 -11.27 -41.97
N ASP A 175 -15.21 -10.85 -42.91
CA ASP A 175 -14.53 -9.56 -42.93
C ASP A 175 -15.58 -8.43 -42.99
N GLU A 176 -16.02 -7.96 -41.84
CA GLU A 176 -16.79 -6.73 -41.71
C GLU A 176 -15.84 -5.54 -41.78
N ASP A 177 -15.63 -5.14 -43.03
CA ASP A 177 -15.02 -3.95 -43.56
C ASP A 177 -15.78 -2.69 -43.06
N LEU A 178 -15.54 -2.27 -41.81
CA LEU A 178 -16.07 -1.01 -41.28
C LEU A 178 -14.97 0.02 -41.08
N MET A 179 -14.76 0.72 -42.20
CA MET A 179 -14.22 2.06 -42.31
C MET A 179 -14.48 2.94 -41.07
N THR A 180 -13.43 3.25 -40.33
CA THR A 180 -13.37 4.51 -39.57
C THR A 180 -12.14 5.28 -40.01
N ARG A 181 -12.27 5.91 -41.18
CA ARG A 181 -11.40 7.01 -41.61
C ARG A 181 -11.58 8.15 -40.61
N GLY A 182 -10.71 8.18 -39.60
CA GLY A 182 -10.52 9.35 -38.76
C GLY A 182 -10.00 10.51 -39.61
N ILE A 183 -10.90 11.42 -39.96
CA ILE A 183 -10.57 12.73 -40.53
C ILE A 183 -9.73 13.45 -39.48
N ARG A 184 -8.41 13.56 -39.73
CA ARG A 184 -7.55 14.51 -39.02
C ARG A 184 -7.89 15.91 -39.55
N PRO A 185 -8.35 16.86 -38.73
CA PRO A 185 -8.40 18.25 -39.14
C PRO A 185 -6.97 18.76 -39.29
N ASP A 186 -6.62 19.21 -40.49
CA ASP A 186 -5.41 19.98 -40.75
C ASP A 186 -5.47 21.27 -39.90
N LEU A 187 -4.57 21.38 -38.92
CA LEU A 187 -4.36 22.63 -38.18
C LEU A 187 -3.51 23.57 -39.04
N PRO A 188 -3.94 24.82 -39.29
CA PRO A 188 -3.16 25.78 -40.06
C PRO A 188 -1.90 26.25 -39.33
N ASP A 189 -0.88 26.52 -40.15
CA ASP A 189 0.48 26.92 -39.81
C ASP A 189 0.60 28.18 -38.93
N GLU A 190 1.62 28.12 -38.06
CA GLU A 190 2.47 29.20 -37.56
C GLU A 190 1.91 30.63 -37.49
N ILE A 191 1.34 31.01 -36.33
CA ILE A 191 1.37 32.42 -35.90
C ILE A 191 2.73 32.69 -35.26
N ARG A 192 3.70 33.13 -36.07
CA ARG A 192 4.95 33.73 -35.60
C ARG A 192 4.63 35.04 -34.90
N ILE A 193 4.58 35.03 -33.57
CA ILE A 193 4.53 36.25 -32.77
C ILE A 193 5.88 36.96 -32.95
N THR A 194 5.88 38.02 -33.75
CA THR A 194 6.99 38.92 -33.93
C THR A 194 7.32 39.61 -32.61
N ARG A 195 8.58 39.46 -32.17
CA ARG A 195 9.15 40.22 -31.06
C ARG A 195 8.99 41.71 -31.33
N GLY A 196 8.07 42.35 -30.62
CA GLY A 196 7.95 43.79 -30.56
C GLY A 196 9.23 44.41 -30.01
N ILE A 197 9.75 45.38 -30.76
CA ILE A 197 10.87 46.26 -30.38
C ILE A 197 10.45 47.01 -29.11
N ARG A 198 11.15 46.77 -28.00
CA ARG A 198 10.99 47.57 -26.77
C ARG A 198 11.56 48.97 -27.05
N PRO A 199 10.79 50.06 -26.85
CA PRO A 199 11.35 51.41 -26.81
C PRO A 199 12.33 51.53 -25.62
N ASP A 200 13.49 52.13 -25.85
CA ASP A 200 14.43 52.49 -24.79
C ASP A 200 13.76 53.48 -23.83
N LEU A 201 13.40 53.00 -22.64
CA LEU A 201 13.07 53.87 -21.52
C LEU A 201 14.37 54.39 -20.90
N PRO A 202 14.50 55.70 -20.64
CA PRO A 202 15.64 56.25 -19.92
C PRO A 202 15.75 55.61 -18.52
N PRO A 203 16.96 55.46 -17.96
CA PRO A 203 17.15 54.90 -16.64
C PRO A 203 16.40 55.75 -15.61
N SER A 204 15.37 55.18 -15.02
CA SER A 204 14.68 55.76 -13.88
C SER A 204 15.68 55.94 -12.74
N SER A 205 15.80 57.19 -12.27
CA SER A 205 16.58 57.56 -11.09
C SER A 205 16.35 56.59 -9.93
N PRO A 206 17.40 56.21 -9.18
CA PRO A 206 17.25 55.33 -8.03
C PRO A 206 16.25 55.95 -7.04
N PRO A 207 15.22 55.21 -6.60
CA PRO A 207 14.31 55.71 -5.59
C PRO A 207 15.08 56.01 -4.30
N PRO A 208 14.70 57.06 -3.55
CA PRO A 208 15.33 57.39 -2.27
C PRO A 208 15.27 56.17 -1.35
N ALA A 209 16.39 55.90 -0.68
CA ALA A 209 16.55 54.77 0.22
C ALA A 209 15.35 54.70 1.19
N PRO A 210 14.60 53.58 1.23
CA PRO A 210 13.55 53.41 2.22
C PRO A 210 14.19 53.49 3.61
N PRO A 211 13.51 54.11 4.60
CA PRO A 211 13.96 54.04 5.98
C PRO A 211 14.15 52.58 6.39
N PRO A 212 15.09 52.26 7.30
CA PRO A 212 15.34 50.90 7.74
C PRO A 212 14.02 50.30 8.22
N ALA A 213 13.45 49.41 7.41
CA ALA A 213 12.27 48.67 7.76
C ALA A 213 12.61 47.93 9.05
N SER A 214 11.88 48.25 10.11
CA SER A 214 11.88 47.42 11.31
C SER A 214 11.66 45.99 10.84
N THR A 215 12.65 45.12 11.11
CA THR A 215 12.54 43.68 10.93
C THR A 215 11.40 43.20 11.83
N GLU A 216 10.19 43.32 11.33
CA GLU A 216 9.01 42.68 11.87
C GLU A 216 9.27 41.19 11.65
N ALA A 217 9.67 40.54 12.73
CA ALA A 217 9.89 39.10 12.76
C ALA A 217 8.67 38.43 12.10
N PRO A 218 8.87 37.51 11.14
CA PRO A 218 7.76 36.88 10.45
C PRO A 218 6.83 36.29 11.49
N ALA A 219 5.65 36.90 11.63
CA ALA A 219 4.59 36.41 12.48
C ALA A 219 4.24 35.03 11.94
N THR A 220 4.78 33.99 12.56
CA THR A 220 4.39 32.61 12.33
C THR A 220 2.87 32.55 12.48
N PRO A 221 2.11 32.25 11.40
CA PRO A 221 0.67 32.14 11.49
C PRO A 221 0.38 30.98 12.42
N VAL A 222 -0.05 31.29 13.64
CA VAL A 222 -0.54 30.29 14.59
C VAL A 222 -1.83 29.78 13.99
N ALA A 223 -1.75 28.64 13.30
CA ALA A 223 -2.90 27.97 12.69
C ALA A 223 -3.94 27.72 13.79
N THR A 224 -5.01 28.52 13.79
CA THR A 224 -6.14 28.38 14.71
C THR A 224 -7.07 27.24 14.30
N THR A 225 -6.86 26.68 13.11
CA THR A 225 -7.65 25.60 12.52
C THR A 225 -7.53 24.32 13.36
N PRO A 226 -8.64 23.63 13.66
CA PRO A 226 -8.59 22.32 14.32
C PRO A 226 -7.81 21.33 13.44
N LEU A 227 -7.02 20.47 14.09
CA LEU A 227 -6.24 19.43 13.44
C LEU A 227 -7.18 18.35 12.89
N THR A 228 -7.51 18.41 11.59
CA THR A 228 -8.31 17.36 10.94
C THR A 228 -7.40 16.32 10.28
N THR A 229 -7.96 15.15 9.95
CA THR A 229 -7.26 14.14 9.15
C THR A 229 -6.80 14.70 7.81
N GLU A 230 -7.58 15.58 7.20
CA GLU A 230 -7.25 16.25 5.94
C GLU A 230 -6.00 17.12 6.08
N THR A 231 -5.89 17.89 7.17
CA THR A 231 -4.67 18.67 7.47
C THR A 231 -3.43 17.80 7.56
N LEU A 232 -3.52 16.59 8.14
CA LEU A 232 -2.39 15.66 8.21
C LEU A 232 -1.97 15.09 6.84
N HIS A 233 -2.88 15.09 5.86
CA HIS A 233 -2.63 14.61 4.51
C HIS A 233 -2.08 15.72 3.59
N GLU A 234 -2.45 16.97 3.83
CA GLU A 234 -1.99 18.11 3.04
C GLU A 234 -0.63 18.66 3.50
N LEU A 235 -0.31 18.52 4.79
CA LEU A 235 0.94 19.05 5.34
C LEU A 235 2.13 18.19 4.93
N ILE A 236 2.95 18.69 4.00
CA ILE A 236 4.19 18.03 3.57
C ILE A 236 5.34 18.38 4.50
N VAL A 237 6.04 17.34 4.95
CA VAL A 237 7.23 17.44 5.81
C VAL A 237 8.47 17.64 4.94
N HIS A 238 9.37 18.54 5.34
CA HIS A 238 10.65 18.82 4.66
C HIS A 238 11.85 18.36 5.50
N THR A 239 11.65 18.09 6.78
CA THR A 239 12.69 17.60 7.68
C THR A 239 13.23 16.24 7.23
N ASN A 240 14.56 16.16 7.09
CA ASN A 240 15.27 14.89 6.93
C ASN A 240 15.49 14.22 8.30
N SER A 241 14.81 13.10 8.54
CA SER A 241 14.89 12.33 9.79
C SER A 241 15.98 11.26 9.82
N ALA A 242 16.63 10.97 8.68
CA ALA A 242 17.58 9.88 8.60
C ALA A 242 18.80 10.13 9.51
N GLY A 243 19.14 9.14 10.34
CA GLY A 243 20.22 9.20 11.33
C GLY A 243 19.86 9.88 12.65
N LEU A 244 18.70 10.55 12.75
CA LEU A 244 18.24 11.12 14.02
C LEU A 244 17.66 10.03 14.92
N SER A 245 17.78 10.18 16.24
CA SER A 245 16.99 9.36 17.16
C SER A 245 15.50 9.61 16.93
N PHE A 246 14.65 8.63 17.26
CA PHE A 246 13.20 8.80 17.10
C PHE A 246 12.67 10.03 17.82
N GLU A 247 13.13 10.28 19.04
CA GLU A 247 12.75 11.48 19.79
C GLU A 247 13.20 12.77 19.07
N ALA A 248 14.43 12.80 18.54
CA ALA A 248 14.92 13.95 17.78
C ALA A 248 14.13 14.17 16.47
N ALA A 249 13.76 13.10 15.77
CA ALA A 249 12.94 13.15 14.57
C ALA A 249 11.53 13.71 14.88
N ILE A 250 10.87 13.23 15.94
CA ILE A 250 9.57 13.76 16.38
C ILE A 250 9.66 15.22 16.81
N ASN A 251 10.71 15.60 17.53
CA ASN A 251 10.94 17.00 17.92
C ASN A 251 11.16 17.90 16.69
N ALA A 252 11.87 17.41 15.67
CA ALA A 252 12.07 18.15 14.44
C ALA A 252 10.75 18.33 13.65
N LEU A 253 9.91 17.29 13.57
CA LEU A 253 8.55 17.41 13.02
C LEU A 253 7.68 18.40 13.79
N ARG A 254 7.73 18.38 15.13
CA ARG A 254 6.99 19.34 15.97
C ARG A 254 7.44 20.78 15.68
N ASN A 255 8.74 21.00 15.55
CA ASN A 255 9.29 22.33 15.29
C ASN A 255 8.96 22.84 13.89
N GLU A 256 8.97 21.95 12.88
CA GLU A 256 8.61 22.31 11.51
C GLU A 256 7.13 22.63 11.36
N THR A 257 6.27 21.82 11.96
CA THR A 257 4.82 21.85 11.72
C THR A 257 4.05 22.71 12.72
N GLY A 258 4.64 23.01 13.88
CA GLY A 258 3.97 23.70 14.99
C GLY A 258 2.90 22.85 15.70
N ILE A 259 2.69 21.59 15.31
CA ILE A 259 1.69 20.70 15.90
C ILE A 259 2.27 20.05 17.16
N GLY A 260 1.51 20.08 18.26
CA GLY A 260 1.92 19.43 19.50
C GLY A 260 1.94 17.90 19.37
N ILE A 261 3.09 17.30 19.10
CA ILE A 261 3.24 15.84 19.04
C ILE A 261 3.75 15.34 20.40
N THR A 262 3.00 14.43 21.01
CA THR A 262 3.34 13.78 22.28
C THR A 262 3.46 12.28 22.09
N VAL A 263 4.54 11.69 22.61
CA VAL A 263 4.78 10.24 22.57
C VAL A 263 4.64 9.72 23.99
N GLN A 264 3.72 8.78 24.21
CA GLN A 264 3.59 8.12 25.49
C GLN A 264 4.71 7.08 25.65
N PRO A 265 5.52 7.15 26.71
CA PRO A 265 6.60 6.19 26.94
C PRO A 265 6.02 4.78 27.13
N CYS A 266 6.63 3.80 26.46
CA CYS A 266 6.27 2.40 26.57
C CYS A 266 7.53 1.61 26.94
N PRO A 267 7.47 0.72 27.95
CA PRO A 267 8.62 -0.11 28.30
C PRO A 267 9.05 -0.94 27.09
N GLY A 268 10.36 -1.08 26.88
CA GLY A 268 10.92 -1.85 25.76
C GLY A 268 10.97 -1.12 24.41
N LEU A 269 10.44 0.10 24.30
CA LEU A 269 10.64 0.95 23.12
C LEU A 269 11.97 1.69 23.24
N ASP A 270 12.90 1.44 22.33
CA ASP A 270 14.16 2.19 22.27
C ASP A 270 13.99 3.50 21.48
N VAL A 271 13.65 4.57 22.20
CA VAL A 271 13.48 5.92 21.63
C VAL A 271 14.79 6.55 21.14
N ASN A 272 15.94 6.02 21.56
CA ASN A 272 17.25 6.52 21.16
C ASN A 272 17.75 5.86 19.87
N ARG A 273 17.08 4.81 19.40
CA ARG A 273 17.41 4.14 18.14
C ARG A 273 17.37 5.14 16.98
N PRO A 274 18.43 5.23 16.17
CA PRO A 274 18.43 6.09 15.00
C PRO A 274 17.48 5.56 13.94
N VAL A 275 16.73 6.47 13.32
CA VAL A 275 15.83 6.17 12.21
C VAL A 275 16.64 6.11 10.91
N ALA A 276 16.56 4.99 10.19
CA ALA A 276 17.21 4.77 8.91
C ALA A 276 16.51 5.51 7.75
N ARG A 277 15.18 5.66 7.81
CA ARG A 277 14.42 6.30 6.72
C ARG A 277 14.25 7.80 6.90
N SER A 278 14.45 8.53 5.81
CA SER A 278 14.05 9.93 5.69
C SER A 278 12.54 10.03 5.44
N VAL A 279 11.88 10.96 6.12
CA VAL A 279 10.45 11.28 5.90
C VAL A 279 10.23 12.59 5.12
N ALA A 280 11.30 13.19 4.59
CA ALA A 280 11.19 14.40 3.78
C ALA A 280 10.36 14.14 2.50
N GLY A 281 9.47 15.07 2.18
CA GLY A 281 8.52 14.99 1.08
C GLY A 281 7.26 14.16 1.37
N LEU A 282 7.11 13.58 2.56
CA LEU A 282 5.91 12.81 2.91
C LEU A 282 4.85 13.70 3.59
N PRO A 283 3.55 13.40 3.39
CA PRO A 283 2.49 13.94 4.23
C PRO A 283 2.74 13.62 5.71
N LEU A 284 2.47 14.56 6.62
CA LEU A 284 2.74 14.42 8.06
C LEU A 284 2.16 13.14 8.64
N GLY A 285 0.91 12.81 8.32
CA GLY A 285 0.30 11.56 8.79
C GLY A 285 1.02 10.30 8.29
N LYS A 286 1.65 10.35 7.11
CA LYS A 286 2.47 9.24 6.58
C LYS A 286 3.87 9.23 7.17
N ALA A 287 4.48 10.40 7.38
CA ALA A 287 5.76 10.55 8.07
C ALA A 287 5.71 9.98 9.48
N ILE A 288 4.71 10.37 10.29
CA ILE A 288 4.54 9.86 11.66
C ILE A 288 4.37 8.34 11.67
N ARG A 289 3.52 7.79 10.80
CA ARG A 289 3.31 6.33 10.68
C ARG A 289 4.59 5.60 10.28
N ALA A 290 5.38 6.14 9.35
CA ALA A 290 6.65 5.56 8.94
C ALA A 290 7.65 5.51 10.11
N LEU A 291 7.79 6.61 10.87
CA LEU A 291 8.65 6.67 12.05
C LEU A 291 8.19 5.68 13.13
N CYS A 292 6.88 5.63 13.43
CA CYS A 292 6.34 4.74 14.44
C CYS A 292 6.51 3.27 14.06
N ALA A 293 6.27 2.91 12.79
CA ALA A 293 6.45 1.55 12.31
C ALA A 293 7.91 1.10 12.41
N GLU A 294 8.86 1.98 12.14
CA GLU A 294 10.28 1.66 12.21
C GLU A 294 10.75 1.38 13.65
N VAL A 295 10.29 2.19 14.61
CA VAL A 295 10.68 2.04 16.02
C VAL A 295 9.89 0.92 16.71
N ALA A 296 8.62 0.73 16.37
CA ALA A 296 7.83 -0.39 16.86
C ALA A 296 8.40 -1.75 16.41
N GLY A 297 8.97 -1.80 15.20
CA GLY A 297 9.39 -3.05 14.57
C GLY A 297 8.23 -4.06 14.55
N ASP A 298 8.56 -5.33 14.82
CA ASP A 298 7.56 -6.40 14.94
C ASP A 298 7.00 -6.55 16.37
N GLY A 299 7.51 -5.79 17.35
CA GLY A 299 7.29 -6.03 18.78
C GLY A 299 6.22 -5.16 19.44
N ALA A 300 5.76 -4.10 18.77
CA ALA A 300 4.80 -3.16 19.34
C ALA A 300 3.71 -2.76 18.33
N LEU A 301 2.51 -2.52 18.85
CA LEU A 301 1.46 -1.80 18.14
C LEU A 301 1.51 -0.34 18.55
N TYR A 302 1.07 0.56 17.68
CA TYR A 302 0.92 1.96 18.02
C TYR A 302 -0.45 2.49 17.61
N GLU A 303 -1.00 3.35 18.45
CA GLU A 303 -2.23 4.09 18.22
C GLU A 303 -1.90 5.57 18.11
N ILE A 304 -2.53 6.26 17.16
CA ILE A 304 -2.36 7.69 16.94
C ILE A 304 -3.72 8.34 17.21
N ASP A 305 -3.81 9.12 18.28
CA ASP A 305 -5.00 9.89 18.62
C ASP A 305 -4.82 11.32 18.13
N LEU A 306 -5.81 11.80 17.38
CA LEU A 306 -5.90 13.18 16.93
C LEU A 306 -6.75 13.96 17.95
N GLY A 307 -6.15 14.91 18.65
CA GLY A 307 -6.86 15.94 19.39
C GLY A 307 -6.96 17.25 18.59
N ASP A 308 -7.61 18.26 19.16
CA ASP A 308 -7.89 19.53 18.45
C ASP A 308 -6.64 20.26 17.95
N ARG A 309 -5.53 20.18 18.69
CA ARG A 309 -4.25 20.86 18.38
C ARG A 309 -3.00 20.02 18.64
N ALA A 310 -3.21 18.76 19.03
CA ALA A 310 -2.14 17.88 19.44
C ALA A 310 -2.41 16.46 18.94
N LEU A 311 -1.33 15.73 18.71
CA LEU A 311 -1.35 14.34 18.33
C LEU A 311 -0.66 13.54 19.43
N ALA A 312 -1.34 12.51 19.92
CA ALA A 312 -0.80 11.59 20.92
C ALA A 312 -0.48 10.24 20.27
N ILE A 313 0.75 9.77 20.45
CA ILE A 313 1.22 8.48 19.95
C ILE A 313 1.34 7.54 21.15
N ARG A 314 0.58 6.45 21.15
CA ARG A 314 0.56 5.46 22.23
C ARG A 314 1.08 4.13 21.72
N PHE A 315 2.22 3.69 22.24
CA PHE A 315 2.75 2.36 21.95
C PHE A 315 2.18 1.34 22.93
N LYS A 316 1.65 0.23 22.41
CA LYS A 316 1.23 -0.93 23.18
C LYS A 316 2.21 -2.06 22.87
N GLN A 317 2.83 -2.63 23.90
CA GLN A 317 3.54 -3.88 23.71
C GLN A 317 2.55 -4.90 23.18
N LEU A 318 2.88 -5.53 22.05
CA LEU A 318 2.18 -6.72 21.64
C LEU A 318 2.59 -7.76 22.67
N GLY A 319 1.77 -7.88 23.73
CA GLY A 319 2.09 -8.68 24.90
C GLY A 319 2.66 -9.99 24.40
N ALA A 320 3.93 -10.25 24.74
CA ALA A 320 4.58 -11.48 24.31
C ALA A 320 3.57 -12.58 24.56
N PRO A 321 3.15 -13.37 23.55
CA PRO A 321 2.20 -14.45 23.79
C PRO A 321 2.75 -15.17 24.99
N PRO A 322 1.95 -15.37 26.07
CA PRO A 322 2.47 -15.87 27.32
C PRO A 322 3.36 -17.03 26.96
N ARG A 323 4.68 -16.84 27.14
CA ARG A 323 5.62 -17.93 27.04
C ARG A 323 5.30 -18.73 28.28
N GLU A 324 4.20 -19.48 28.24
CA GLU A 324 4.09 -20.65 29.07
C GLU A 324 5.41 -21.37 28.84
N PRO A 325 6.22 -21.52 29.89
CA PRO A 325 7.46 -22.25 29.73
C PRO A 325 7.06 -23.63 29.22
N LEU A 326 7.36 -23.93 27.96
CA LEU A 326 7.18 -25.26 27.35
C LEU A 326 7.83 -26.35 28.21
N GLN A 327 8.69 -25.98 29.17
CA GLN A 327 9.20 -26.84 30.22
C GLN A 327 8.12 -27.54 31.09
N ARG A 328 6.92 -26.98 31.28
CA ARG A 328 5.87 -27.69 32.07
C ARG A 328 5.02 -28.67 31.25
N LEU A 329 5.01 -28.57 29.92
CA LEU A 329 4.27 -29.52 29.08
C LEU A 329 5.11 -30.79 28.75
N PHE A 330 6.43 -30.74 28.91
CA PHE A 330 7.29 -31.92 28.71
C PHE A 330 7.49 -32.76 29.98
N ASP A 331 7.29 -32.21 31.19
CA ASP A 331 7.34 -33.00 32.44
C ASP A 331 6.11 -33.89 32.66
N SER A 332 5.03 -33.69 31.89
CA SER A 332 3.82 -34.55 31.95
C SER A 332 3.84 -35.71 30.95
N PHE A 333 4.85 -35.79 30.07
CA PHE A 333 5.13 -36.97 29.24
C PHE A 333 6.28 -37.78 29.85
N GLN A 334 6.10 -38.26 31.08
CA GLN A 334 6.83 -39.46 31.47
C GLN A 334 6.16 -40.66 30.78
N PRO A 335 6.83 -41.34 29.83
CA PRO A 335 6.31 -42.59 29.28
C PRO A 335 6.17 -43.56 30.46
N THR A 336 4.93 -43.89 30.81
CA THR A 336 4.62 -45.05 31.63
C THR A 336 5.30 -46.24 30.98
N ARG A 337 6.40 -46.72 31.58
CA ARG A 337 7.04 -47.99 31.22
C ARG A 337 5.97 -49.05 31.32
N GLY A 338 5.42 -49.44 30.16
CA GLY A 338 4.46 -50.51 30.03
C GLY A 338 5.04 -51.77 30.64
N SER A 339 4.39 -52.24 31.70
CA SER A 339 4.48 -53.61 32.19
C SER A 339 4.25 -54.56 31.02
N ARG A 340 5.31 -55.26 30.61
CA ARG A 340 5.27 -56.34 29.61
C ARG A 340 4.24 -57.38 30.09
N PRO A 341 3.22 -57.73 29.28
CA PRO A 341 2.42 -58.90 29.56
C PRO A 341 3.30 -60.15 29.43
N ASP A 342 3.24 -60.99 30.46
CA ASP A 342 3.94 -62.26 30.58
C ASP A 342 3.50 -63.19 29.43
N VAL A 343 4.45 -63.65 28.63
CA VAL A 343 4.18 -64.57 27.51
C VAL A 343 4.32 -66.01 28.03
N PRO A 344 3.24 -66.82 28.05
CA PRO A 344 3.32 -68.19 28.54
C PRO A 344 4.16 -69.07 27.61
N ARG A 345 5.24 -69.64 28.15
CA ARG A 345 6.06 -70.68 27.49
C ARG A 345 5.19 -71.90 27.19
N ARG A 346 5.00 -72.21 25.90
CA ARG A 346 4.51 -73.52 25.45
C ARG A 346 5.51 -74.60 25.89
N ARG A 347 5.00 -75.62 26.60
CA ARG A 347 5.67 -76.91 26.76
C ARG A 347 5.47 -77.70 25.48
N GLU A 348 6.57 -78.19 24.92
CA GLU A 348 6.58 -79.23 23.89
C GLU A 348 6.64 -80.58 24.62
N ASP A 349 5.71 -81.47 24.27
CA ASP A 349 5.79 -82.92 24.42
C ASP A 349 5.93 -83.51 23.00
#